data_AF-A0A2N1Q766-F1
#
_entry.id   AF-A0A2N1Q766-F1
#
_cell.length_a   1.000
_cell.length_b   1.000
_cell.length_c   1.000
_cell.angle_alpha   90.00
_cell.angle_beta   90.00
_cell.angle_gamma   90.00
#
_symmetry.space_group_name_H-M   'P 1'
#
loop_
_entity.id
_entity.type
_entity.pdbx_description
1 polymer ?
#
loop_
_entity_poly.entity_id
_entity_poly.type
_entity_poly.pdbx_seq_one_letter_code
_entity_poly.pdbx_strand_id
1 'polypeptide(L)'
;DKKYELHESISERTDEEIDALTKEAFIEIVKEAGLVGLGGSAFPTYIKLDTKDPINVVIANGVECEPNLIADYGLMMNNPREVIKGLIYAMKASGAPKGVIAIKKKYIEIEERLKFVLQEFTEYDIKVVKVGNHYPQGWELEMIKNALGIKIPQGELLSKYGVLNFNVSTLQSIYNAVKKRLPVLERLFTISGNGVNNSSFRARIGTQLPDLIELAGGYKDIEIPKVLILGGPMMGTNVTRDDIVMTHTSTSLIVLNEEKEPEEPCIHCASCVYSCPVSIQPTQIMSAYKAKDKDTLKMLDVNKCIECGLCSFVCPSKIHLTEYMRLGKRFANR
;
A
#
# COMPACT_ATOMS: atom_id res chain seq x y z
N ASP A 1 -27.51 10.97 -19.35
CA ASP A 1 -26.46 11.05 -20.39
C ASP A 1 -25.12 10.40 -19.99
N LYS A 2 -24.94 9.94 -18.73
CA LYS A 2 -23.71 9.26 -18.25
C LYS A 2 -22.43 10.09 -18.42
N LYS A 3 -22.56 11.41 -18.57
CA LYS A 3 -21.40 12.30 -18.66
C LYS A 3 -20.67 12.36 -17.32
N TYR A 4 -19.35 12.40 -17.39
CA TYR A 4 -18.49 12.54 -16.23
C TYR A 4 -17.99 13.98 -16.17
N GLU A 5 -18.79 14.84 -15.56
CA GLU A 5 -18.54 16.27 -15.44
C GLU A 5 -18.47 16.65 -13.95
N LEU A 6 -17.61 17.61 -13.61
CA LEU A 6 -17.52 18.12 -12.25
C LEU A 6 -18.75 18.97 -11.94
N HIS A 7 -19.26 18.86 -10.72
CA HIS A 7 -20.31 19.75 -10.24
C HIS A 7 -19.79 21.19 -10.19
N GLU A 8 -20.64 22.16 -10.53
CA GLU A 8 -20.29 23.59 -10.61
C GLU A 8 -19.72 24.18 -9.31
N SER A 9 -20.02 23.57 -8.17
CA SER A 9 -19.50 23.95 -6.85
C SER A 9 -18.01 23.60 -6.66
N ILE A 10 -17.44 22.78 -7.54
CA ILE A 10 -16.04 22.38 -7.48
C ILE A 10 -15.19 23.42 -8.20
N SER A 11 -14.47 24.21 -7.42
CA SER A 11 -13.46 25.16 -7.91
C SER A 11 -12.13 24.93 -7.23
N GLU A 12 -11.04 25.09 -7.99
CA GLU A 12 -9.70 24.95 -7.44
C GLU A 12 -9.38 26.09 -6.46
N ARG A 13 -8.71 25.76 -5.36
CA ARG A 13 -8.16 26.77 -4.44
C ARG A 13 -6.98 27.48 -5.09
N THR A 14 -6.84 28.79 -4.90
CA THR A 14 -5.63 29.51 -5.32
C THR A 14 -4.44 29.13 -4.41
N ASP A 15 -3.23 29.46 -4.83
CA ASP A 15 -2.05 29.15 -4.01
C ASP A 15 -2.02 30.04 -2.75
N GLU A 16 -2.54 31.27 -2.82
CA GLU A 16 -2.70 32.17 -1.66
C GLU A 16 -3.71 31.62 -0.64
N GLU A 17 -4.84 31.06 -1.09
CA GLU A 17 -5.81 30.42 -0.20
C GLU A 17 -5.18 29.24 0.55
N ILE A 18 -4.33 28.46 -0.13
CA ILE A 18 -3.65 27.29 0.45
C ILE A 18 -2.58 27.71 1.44
N ASP A 19 -1.82 28.76 1.14
CA ASP A 19 -0.78 29.29 2.02
C ASP A 19 -1.35 29.91 3.30
N ALA A 20 -2.60 30.40 3.26
CA ALA A 20 -3.31 30.89 4.43
C ALA A 20 -3.93 29.79 5.31
N LEU A 21 -3.93 28.52 4.88
CA LEU A 21 -4.52 27.43 5.65
C LEU A 21 -3.72 27.12 6.91
N THR A 22 -4.43 27.03 8.04
CA THR A 22 -3.84 26.50 9.28
C THR A 22 -3.76 24.98 9.25
N LYS A 23 -2.99 24.40 10.18
CA LYS A 23 -2.92 22.94 10.38
C LYS A 23 -4.31 22.32 10.55
N GLU A 24 -5.15 22.94 11.35
CA GLU A 24 -6.51 22.48 11.64
C GLU A 24 -7.38 22.51 10.38
N ALA A 25 -7.23 23.54 9.54
CA ALA A 25 -7.95 23.64 8.28
C ALA A 25 -7.52 22.53 7.29
N PHE A 26 -6.21 22.21 7.21
CA PHE A 26 -5.74 21.07 6.42
C PHE A 26 -6.34 19.75 6.90
N ILE A 27 -6.34 19.51 8.20
CA ILE A 27 -6.89 18.29 8.81
C ILE A 27 -8.38 18.17 8.52
N GLU A 28 -9.15 19.25 8.68
CA GLU A 28 -10.59 19.23 8.42
C GLU A 28 -10.89 18.99 6.95
N ILE A 29 -10.16 19.61 6.00
CA ILE A 29 -10.32 19.32 4.56
C ILE A 29 -10.09 17.84 4.26
N VAL A 30 -9.02 17.25 4.82
CA VAL A 30 -8.69 15.83 4.61
C VAL A 30 -9.77 14.91 5.21
N LYS A 31 -10.35 15.31 6.34
CA LYS A 31 -11.42 14.59 7.04
C LYS A 31 -12.75 14.67 6.30
N GLU A 32 -13.16 15.86 5.85
CA GLU A 32 -14.38 16.07 5.05
C GLU A 32 -14.32 15.36 3.70
N ALA A 33 -13.14 15.30 3.10
CA ALA A 33 -12.90 14.52 1.88
C ALA A 33 -12.93 12.99 2.11
N GLY A 34 -13.09 12.53 3.36
CA GLY A 34 -13.14 11.12 3.72
C GLY A 34 -11.85 10.36 3.41
N LEU A 35 -10.69 11.04 3.44
CA LEU A 35 -9.43 10.43 3.03
C LEU A 35 -8.94 9.40 4.03
N VAL A 36 -8.58 8.24 3.51
CA VAL A 36 -7.93 7.15 4.23
C VAL A 36 -6.60 6.79 3.59
N GLY A 37 -5.76 6.04 4.29
CA GLY A 37 -4.50 5.53 3.79
C GLY A 37 -4.70 4.56 2.64
N LEU A 38 -4.26 4.95 1.45
CA LEU A 38 -4.49 4.23 0.19
C LEU A 38 -3.41 3.18 -0.12
N GLY A 39 -2.54 2.89 0.85
CA GLY A 39 -1.54 1.82 0.80
C GLY A 39 -2.03 0.47 1.36
N GLY A 40 -3.33 0.31 1.59
CA GLY A 40 -3.97 -0.96 1.96
C GLY A 40 -4.58 -1.03 3.35
N SER A 41 -4.14 -0.21 4.32
CA SER A 41 -4.66 -0.26 5.70
C SER A 41 -5.93 0.56 5.96
N ALA A 42 -6.36 1.40 5.01
CA ALA A 42 -7.49 2.32 5.16
C ALA A 42 -7.43 3.20 6.44
N PHE A 43 -6.25 3.43 7.00
CA PHE A 43 -6.13 4.21 8.23
C PHE A 43 -6.55 5.67 7.96
N PRO A 44 -7.42 6.29 8.76
CA PRO A 44 -7.89 7.65 8.49
C PRO A 44 -6.73 8.66 8.41
N THR A 45 -6.60 9.32 7.26
CA THR A 45 -5.45 10.20 6.97
C THR A 45 -5.42 11.40 7.90
N TYR A 46 -6.60 11.94 8.25
CA TYR A 46 -6.72 13.07 9.17
C TYR A 46 -6.20 12.74 10.58
N ILE A 47 -6.45 11.52 11.09
CA ILE A 47 -5.92 11.08 12.40
C ILE A 47 -4.39 11.04 12.36
N LYS A 48 -3.81 10.62 11.22
CA LYS A 48 -2.36 10.58 11.06
C LYS A 48 -1.73 11.98 11.04
N LEU A 49 -2.44 12.98 10.51
CA LEU A 49 -2.01 14.38 10.48
C LEU A 49 -2.26 15.08 11.83
N ASP A 50 -3.30 14.69 12.56
CA ASP A 50 -3.67 15.22 13.87
C ASP A 50 -2.83 14.63 15.02
N THR A 51 -1.51 14.59 14.81
CA THR A 51 -0.55 14.23 15.85
C THR A 51 -0.11 15.46 16.63
N LYS A 52 0.07 15.27 17.94
CA LYS A 52 0.65 16.24 18.88
C LYS A 52 2.17 16.12 18.97
N ASP A 53 2.73 15.01 18.48
CA ASP A 53 4.17 14.81 18.48
C ASP A 53 4.84 15.73 17.45
N PRO A 54 6.03 16.28 17.73
CA PRO A 54 6.78 17.06 16.77
C PRO A 54 7.26 16.17 15.62
N ILE A 55 6.99 16.57 14.38
CA ILE A 55 7.37 15.81 13.18
C ILE A 55 8.60 16.42 12.53
N ASN A 56 9.62 15.60 12.34
CA ASN A 56 10.89 15.98 11.71
C ASN A 56 10.89 15.73 10.20
N VAL A 57 10.15 14.71 9.75
CA VAL A 57 10.12 14.31 8.35
C VAL A 57 8.78 13.68 7.97
N VAL A 58 8.26 14.07 6.81
CA VAL A 58 7.19 13.35 6.11
C VAL A 58 7.82 12.50 5.01
N ILE A 59 7.53 11.20 5.01
CA ILE A 59 8.03 10.26 4.03
C ILE A 59 6.88 9.77 3.12
N ALA A 60 7.07 9.96 1.82
CA ALA A 60 6.27 9.37 0.77
C ALA A 60 6.80 7.97 0.46
N ASN A 61 6.02 6.95 0.81
CA ASN A 61 6.29 5.56 0.45
C ASN A 61 5.86 5.32 -1.00
N GLY A 62 6.83 5.42 -1.92
CA GLY A 62 6.71 5.01 -3.33
C GLY A 62 7.25 3.60 -3.58
N VAL A 63 7.46 2.80 -2.52
CA VAL A 63 8.02 1.45 -2.61
C VAL A 63 6.91 0.44 -2.82
N GLU A 64 6.46 0.31 -4.06
CA GLU A 64 5.49 -0.72 -4.45
C GLU A 64 6.17 -2.09 -4.44
N CYS A 65 5.79 -2.94 -3.47
CA CYS A 65 6.48 -4.19 -3.18
C CYS A 65 5.79 -5.43 -3.71
N GLU A 66 4.47 -5.41 -3.82
CA GLU A 66 3.70 -6.52 -4.33
C GLU A 66 4.08 -6.83 -5.79
N PRO A 67 4.44 -8.08 -6.12
CA PRO A 67 4.72 -8.49 -7.49
C PRO A 67 3.54 -8.19 -8.43
N ASN A 68 3.85 -7.89 -9.69
CA ASN A 68 2.89 -7.58 -10.77
C ASN A 68 2.04 -6.30 -10.58
N LEU A 69 2.28 -5.52 -9.52
CA LEU A 69 1.62 -4.23 -9.32
C LEU A 69 2.52 -3.07 -9.77
N ILE A 70 1.92 -2.11 -10.48
CA ILE A 70 2.58 -0.91 -11.01
C ILE A 70 1.72 0.35 -10.83
N ALA A 71 0.76 0.33 -9.91
CA ALA A 71 -0.18 1.44 -9.75
C ALA A 71 0.52 2.67 -9.16
N ASP A 72 1.29 2.49 -8.08
CA ASP A 72 2.07 3.57 -7.49
C ASP A 72 3.24 3.99 -8.40
N TYR A 73 3.86 3.02 -9.10
CA TYR A 73 4.84 3.30 -10.16
C TYR A 73 4.24 4.22 -11.24
N GLY A 74 3.09 3.83 -11.80
CA GLY A 74 2.40 4.56 -12.85
C GLY A 74 1.96 5.95 -12.38
N LEU A 75 1.53 6.07 -11.12
CA LEU A 75 1.19 7.35 -10.52
C LEU A 75 2.39 8.31 -10.50
N MET A 76 3.54 7.86 -9.99
CA MET A 76 4.73 8.71 -9.91
C MET A 76 5.27 9.09 -11.30
N MET A 77 5.07 8.23 -12.30
CA MET A 77 5.46 8.51 -13.69
C MET A 77 4.53 9.50 -14.39
N ASN A 78 3.22 9.40 -14.16
CA ASN A 78 2.23 10.20 -14.87
C ASN A 78 1.89 11.52 -14.17
N ASN A 79 1.91 11.54 -12.83
CA ASN A 79 1.50 12.70 -12.02
C ASN A 79 2.51 13.06 -10.90
N PRO A 80 3.83 13.17 -11.18
CA PRO A 80 4.84 13.45 -10.16
C PRO A 80 4.61 14.77 -9.39
N ARG A 81 4.14 15.82 -10.08
CA ARG A 81 3.83 17.13 -9.46
C ARG A 81 2.75 17.01 -8.40
N GLU A 82 1.72 16.21 -8.64
CA GLU A 82 0.61 16.05 -7.69
C GLU A 82 1.07 15.30 -6.43
N VAL A 83 1.94 14.30 -6.59
CA VAL A 83 2.56 13.58 -5.46
C VAL A 83 3.43 14.53 -4.63
N ILE A 84 4.27 15.35 -5.28
CA ILE A 84 5.16 16.30 -4.60
C ILE A 84 4.35 17.41 -3.90
N LYS A 85 3.34 18.00 -4.55
CA LYS A 85 2.47 18.99 -3.90
C LYS A 85 1.68 18.37 -2.74
N GLY A 86 1.24 17.12 -2.87
CA GLY A 86 0.63 16.37 -1.77
C GLY A 86 1.57 16.19 -0.58
N LEU A 87 2.85 15.88 -0.83
CA LEU A 87 3.89 15.82 0.19
C LEU A 87 4.09 17.18 0.86
N ILE A 88 4.16 18.27 0.08
CA ILE A 88 4.29 19.64 0.60
C ILE A 88 3.11 19.99 1.51
N TYR A 89 1.88 19.66 1.12
CA TYR A 89 0.70 19.91 1.95
C TYR A 89 0.73 19.10 3.25
N ALA A 90 1.17 17.84 3.19
CA ALA A 90 1.36 17.04 4.40
C ALA A 90 2.48 17.61 5.30
N MET A 91 3.56 18.16 4.74
CA MET A 91 4.61 18.86 5.48
C MET A 91 4.06 20.13 6.16
N LYS A 92 3.32 20.97 5.43
CA LYS A 92 2.65 22.17 5.98
C LYS A 92 1.70 21.82 7.13
N ALA A 93 0.84 20.82 6.92
CA ALA A 93 -0.11 20.36 7.93
C ALA A 93 0.56 19.77 9.18
N SER A 94 1.72 19.12 9.04
CA SER A 94 2.44 18.54 10.18
C SER A 94 3.49 19.46 10.80
N GLY A 95 3.84 20.57 10.14
CA GLY A 95 4.96 21.43 10.53
C GLY A 95 6.34 20.81 10.25
N ALA A 96 6.40 19.73 9.47
CA ALA A 96 7.64 19.02 9.23
C ALA A 96 8.58 19.82 8.32
N PRO A 97 9.86 20.01 8.69
CA PRO A 97 10.80 20.77 7.88
C PRO A 97 11.31 20.00 6.65
N LYS A 98 11.14 18.67 6.61
CA LYS A 98 11.73 17.81 5.58
C LYS A 98 10.74 16.85 4.95
N GLY A 99 10.91 16.61 3.65
CA GLY A 99 10.20 15.60 2.89
C GLY A 99 11.15 14.56 2.31
N VAL A 100 10.73 13.29 2.29
CA VAL A 100 11.49 12.22 1.62
C VAL A 100 10.56 11.43 0.72
N ILE A 101 10.99 11.13 -0.50
CA ILE A 101 10.29 10.22 -1.40
C ILE A 101 11.13 8.95 -1.54
N ALA A 102 10.67 7.86 -0.93
CA ALA A 102 11.37 6.58 -0.95
C ALA A 102 10.91 5.75 -2.15
N ILE A 103 11.86 5.32 -2.98
CA ILE A 103 11.62 4.48 -4.17
C ILE A 103 12.61 3.32 -4.23
N LYS A 104 12.26 2.24 -4.92
CA LYS A 104 13.21 1.13 -5.16
C LYS A 104 14.38 1.61 -6.03
N LYS A 105 15.60 1.21 -5.67
CA LYS A 105 16.82 1.60 -6.40
C LYS A 105 16.85 1.21 -7.89
N LYS A 106 16.05 0.22 -8.32
CA LYS A 106 15.95 -0.19 -9.72
C LYS A 106 15.18 0.79 -10.63
N TYR A 107 14.32 1.63 -10.06
CA TYR A 107 13.46 2.55 -10.83
C TYR A 107 14.17 3.89 -11.06
N ILE A 108 15.15 3.88 -11.96
CA ILE A 108 15.98 5.05 -12.27
C ILE A 108 15.13 6.13 -12.95
N GLU A 109 14.22 5.72 -13.82
CA GLU A 109 13.29 6.59 -14.55
C GLU A 109 12.37 7.40 -13.62
N ILE A 110 11.89 6.79 -12.52
CA ILE A 110 11.12 7.50 -11.51
C ILE A 110 12.01 8.49 -10.76
N GLU A 111 13.23 8.09 -10.40
CA GLU A 111 14.19 8.96 -9.71
C GLU A 111 14.43 10.24 -10.52
N GLU A 112 14.75 10.10 -11.80
CA GLU A 112 15.03 11.21 -12.71
C GLU A 112 13.82 12.12 -12.86
N ARG A 113 12.63 11.55 -13.08
CA ARG A 113 11.39 12.32 -13.24
C ARG A 113 11.03 13.08 -11.97
N LEU A 114 11.13 12.46 -10.79
CA LEU A 114 10.87 13.13 -9.52
C LEU A 114 11.90 14.25 -9.27
N LYS A 115 13.19 13.99 -9.49
CA LYS A 115 14.25 15.00 -9.32
C LYS A 115 14.07 16.19 -10.27
N PHE A 116 13.68 15.95 -11.52
CA PHE A 116 13.40 17.00 -12.47
C PHE A 116 12.27 17.90 -11.98
N VAL A 117 11.15 17.31 -11.55
CA VAL A 117 10.01 18.08 -11.04
C VAL A 117 10.33 18.81 -9.73
N LEU A 118 11.18 18.25 -8.87
CA LEU A 118 11.62 18.91 -7.64
C LEU A 118 12.39 20.21 -7.88
N GLN A 119 12.91 20.45 -9.09
CA GLN A 119 13.50 21.75 -9.44
C GLN A 119 12.48 22.89 -9.43
N GLU A 120 11.18 22.59 -9.53
CA GLU A 120 10.10 23.57 -9.41
C GLU A 120 9.79 23.95 -7.94
N PHE A 121 10.38 23.24 -6.97
CA PHE A 121 10.04 23.33 -5.54
C PHE A 121 11.28 23.48 -4.65
N THR A 122 12.29 24.22 -5.12
CA THR A 122 13.61 24.34 -4.46
C THR A 122 13.58 24.96 -3.06
N GLU A 123 12.50 25.65 -2.71
CA GLU A 123 12.27 26.24 -1.39
C GLU A 123 11.94 25.19 -0.31
N TYR A 124 11.62 23.95 -0.69
CA TYR A 124 11.35 22.85 0.24
C TYR A 124 12.53 21.87 0.31
N ASP A 125 12.92 21.42 1.52
CA ASP A 125 13.93 20.36 1.72
C ASP A 125 13.29 18.99 1.46
N ILE A 126 13.12 18.65 0.18
CA ILE A 126 12.56 17.37 -0.29
C ILE A 126 13.61 16.60 -1.08
N LYS A 127 13.79 15.32 -0.75
CA LYS A 127 14.78 14.45 -1.41
C LYS A 127 14.19 13.12 -1.83
N VAL A 128 14.65 12.62 -2.98
CA VAL A 128 14.36 11.25 -3.42
C VAL A 128 15.43 10.33 -2.85
N VAL A 129 15.03 9.27 -2.14
CA VAL A 129 15.91 8.29 -1.52
C VAL A 129 15.65 6.92 -2.12
N LYS A 130 16.74 6.23 -2.47
CA LYS A 130 16.70 4.87 -3.00
C LYS A 130 16.81 3.84 -1.89
N VAL A 131 15.90 2.88 -1.86
CA VAL A 131 15.93 1.72 -0.96
C VAL A 131 16.17 0.42 -1.73
N GLY A 132 16.28 -0.71 -1.02
CA GLY A 132 16.49 -2.03 -1.61
C GLY A 132 15.41 -2.45 -2.64
N ASN A 133 15.71 -3.49 -3.42
CA ASN A 133 14.79 -4.03 -4.44
C ASN A 133 14.00 -5.26 -3.97
N HIS A 134 14.23 -5.72 -2.75
CA HIS A 134 13.68 -6.99 -2.26
C HIS A 134 12.31 -6.78 -1.59
N TYR A 135 11.52 -7.85 -1.51
CA TYR A 135 10.30 -7.87 -0.69
C TYR A 135 10.69 -8.25 0.76
N PRO A 136 10.11 -7.61 1.81
CA PRO A 136 9.06 -6.59 1.82
C PRO A 136 9.60 -5.18 2.11
N GLN A 137 10.51 -4.65 1.28
CA GLN A 137 11.13 -3.33 1.50
C GLN A 137 10.12 -2.18 1.68
N GLY A 138 8.91 -2.30 1.12
CA GLY A 138 7.82 -1.31 1.23
C GLY A 138 7.05 -1.38 2.54
N TRP A 139 7.30 -2.37 3.40
CA TRP A 139 6.77 -2.38 4.76
C TRP A 139 7.32 -1.18 5.53
N GLU A 140 6.45 -0.45 6.23
CA GLU A 140 6.75 0.89 6.74
C GLU A 140 8.01 0.95 7.62
N LEU A 141 8.23 -0.02 8.50
CA LEU A 141 9.38 -0.01 9.43
C LEU A 141 10.69 -0.28 8.68
N GLU A 142 10.69 -1.21 7.73
CA GLU A 142 11.87 -1.51 6.93
C GLU A 142 12.17 -0.37 5.94
N MET A 143 11.14 0.22 5.35
CA MET A 143 11.26 1.39 4.48
C MET A 143 11.86 2.58 5.23
N ILE A 144 11.32 2.93 6.41
CA ILE A 144 11.83 4.02 7.25
C ILE A 144 13.27 3.77 7.68
N LYS A 145 13.60 2.56 8.12
CA LYS A 145 14.95 2.18 8.51
C LYS A 145 15.95 2.37 7.37
N ASN A 146 15.61 1.94 6.16
CA ASN A 146 16.53 2.05 5.02
C ASN A 146 16.58 3.46 4.42
N ALA A 147 15.47 4.21 4.45
CA ALA A 147 15.41 5.55 3.87
C ALA A 147 15.95 6.62 4.82
N LEU A 148 15.72 6.48 6.13
CA LEU A 148 16.02 7.51 7.15
C LEU A 148 17.06 7.06 8.18
N GLY A 149 17.41 5.77 8.24
CA GLY A 149 18.31 5.23 9.28
C GLY A 149 17.67 5.08 10.66
N ILE A 150 16.36 5.32 10.78
CA ILE A 150 15.62 5.29 12.05
C ILE A 150 15.05 3.90 12.28
N LYS A 151 15.36 3.27 13.42
CA LYS A 151 14.77 1.99 13.82
C LYS A 151 13.61 2.24 14.77
N ILE A 152 12.42 1.81 14.37
CA ILE A 152 11.19 1.94 15.16
C ILE A 152 10.72 0.53 15.54
N PRO A 153 10.50 0.24 16.83
CA PRO A 153 9.93 -1.04 17.27
C PRO A 153 8.53 -1.29 16.67
N GLN A 154 8.23 -2.55 16.36
CA GLN A 154 6.90 -2.91 15.88
C GLN A 154 5.83 -2.64 16.95
N GLY A 155 4.73 -2.01 16.55
CA GLY A 155 3.62 -1.64 17.44
C GLY A 155 3.72 -0.22 18.02
N GLU A 156 4.86 0.46 17.88
CA GLU A 156 4.99 1.86 18.25
C GLU A 156 4.45 2.81 17.18
N LEU A 157 4.00 3.99 17.61
CA LEU A 157 3.57 5.05 16.70
C LEU A 157 4.77 5.74 16.06
N LEU A 158 4.76 5.85 14.74
CA LEU A 158 5.83 6.50 13.96
C LEU A 158 6.04 7.98 14.36
N SER A 159 4.98 8.66 14.76
CA SER A 159 5.00 10.08 15.16
C SER A 159 5.89 10.34 16.38
N LYS A 160 6.00 9.39 17.32
CA LYS A 160 6.91 9.49 18.48
C LYS A 160 8.38 9.57 18.09
N TYR A 161 8.71 9.12 16.88
CA TYR A 161 10.05 9.17 16.31
C TYR A 161 10.20 10.33 15.30
N GLY A 162 9.21 11.23 15.26
CA GLY A 162 9.18 12.38 14.38
C GLY A 162 8.98 12.04 12.90
N VAL A 163 8.32 10.91 12.60
CA VAL A 163 8.10 10.46 11.22
C VAL A 163 6.60 10.33 10.93
N LEU A 164 6.15 10.95 9.84
CA LEU A 164 4.86 10.62 9.22
C LEU A 164 5.07 9.93 7.89
N ASN A 165 4.44 8.77 7.71
CA ASN A 165 4.55 7.97 6.49
C ASN A 165 3.25 8.00 5.69
N PHE A 166 3.30 8.32 4.39
CA PHE A 166 2.13 8.26 3.51
C PHE A 166 2.47 7.51 2.24
N ASN A 167 1.57 6.66 1.76
CA ASN A 167 1.68 6.11 0.42
C ASN A 167 1.52 7.23 -0.63
N VAL A 168 2.22 7.13 -1.76
CA VAL A 168 2.20 8.15 -2.83
C VAL A 168 0.79 8.44 -3.37
N SER A 169 -0.07 7.43 -3.49
CA SER A 169 -1.47 7.61 -3.86
C SER A 169 -2.27 8.39 -2.80
N THR A 170 -1.90 8.26 -1.53
CA THR A 170 -2.53 9.03 -0.44
C THR A 170 -2.12 10.50 -0.53
N LEU A 171 -0.85 10.78 -0.84
CA LEU A 171 -0.36 12.15 -1.03
C LEU A 171 -1.01 12.83 -2.24
N GLN A 172 -1.13 12.15 -3.38
CA GLN A 172 -1.90 12.68 -4.52
C GLN A 172 -3.35 12.99 -4.12
N SER A 173 -3.96 12.15 -3.28
CA SER A 173 -5.33 12.38 -2.81
C SER A 173 -5.43 13.58 -1.86
N ILE A 174 -4.42 13.82 -1.01
CA ILE A 174 -4.30 15.05 -0.22
C ILE A 174 -4.21 16.27 -1.16
N TYR A 175 -3.40 16.19 -2.22
CA TYR A 175 -3.35 17.25 -3.23
C TYR A 175 -4.72 17.52 -3.86
N ASN A 176 -5.44 16.47 -4.29
CA ASN A 176 -6.76 16.63 -4.89
C ASN A 176 -7.79 17.22 -3.92
N ALA A 177 -7.78 16.82 -2.64
CA ALA A 177 -8.69 17.37 -1.63
C ALA A 177 -8.39 18.85 -1.33
N VAL A 178 -7.11 19.21 -1.20
CA VAL A 178 -6.69 20.57 -0.88
C VAL A 178 -6.78 21.49 -2.09
N LYS A 179 -6.12 21.15 -3.21
CA LYS A 179 -6.07 22.03 -4.38
C LYS A 179 -7.38 22.01 -5.17
N LYS A 180 -7.93 20.81 -5.42
CA LYS A 180 -9.07 20.64 -6.34
C LYS A 180 -10.42 20.53 -5.66
N ARG A 181 -10.48 20.48 -4.31
CA ARG A 181 -11.72 20.20 -3.55
C ARG A 181 -12.38 18.87 -3.92
N LEU A 182 -11.57 17.87 -4.30
CA LEU A 182 -12.06 16.56 -4.74
C LEU A 182 -11.77 15.45 -3.72
N PRO A 183 -12.75 14.59 -3.40
CA PRO A 183 -12.50 13.34 -2.69
C PRO A 183 -11.83 12.31 -3.64
N VAL A 184 -11.59 11.09 -3.16
CA VAL A 184 -11.08 10.00 -4.01
C VAL A 184 -12.19 9.50 -4.92
N LEU A 185 -12.24 10.02 -6.15
CA LEU A 185 -13.21 9.61 -7.17
C LEU A 185 -12.74 8.42 -8.00
N GLU A 186 -11.43 8.32 -8.23
CA GLU A 186 -10.80 7.34 -9.10
C GLU A 186 -9.40 6.98 -8.59
N ARG A 187 -8.89 5.82 -9.02
CA ARG A 187 -7.53 5.38 -8.73
C ARG A 187 -6.95 4.60 -9.91
N LEU A 188 -5.64 4.46 -9.92
CA LEU A 188 -5.00 3.46 -10.77
C LEU A 188 -5.30 2.06 -10.21
N PHE A 189 -5.81 1.20 -11.08
CA PHE A 189 -6.16 -0.18 -10.78
C PHE A 189 -5.49 -1.10 -11.79
N THR A 190 -4.73 -2.08 -11.31
CA THR A 190 -4.00 -3.02 -12.17
C THR A 190 -4.71 -4.37 -12.21
N ILE A 191 -5.03 -4.84 -13.42
CA ILE A 191 -5.40 -6.22 -13.67
C ILE A 191 -4.17 -6.96 -14.21
N SER A 192 -3.82 -8.08 -13.59
CA SER A 192 -2.63 -8.85 -14.00
C SER A 192 -2.80 -10.36 -13.83
N GLY A 193 -1.89 -11.14 -14.39
CA GLY A 193 -1.84 -12.60 -14.24
C GLY A 193 -1.92 -13.33 -15.59
N ASN A 194 -1.75 -14.65 -15.58
CA ASN A 194 -1.77 -15.44 -16.81
C ASN A 194 -3.19 -15.70 -17.34
N GLY A 195 -4.23 -15.57 -16.51
CA GLY A 195 -5.62 -15.79 -16.90
C GLY A 195 -6.31 -14.59 -17.59
N VAL A 196 -5.58 -13.51 -17.88
CA VAL A 196 -6.11 -12.26 -18.47
C VAL A 196 -5.01 -11.54 -19.27
N ASN A 197 -5.35 -10.48 -20.01
CA ASN A 197 -4.32 -9.53 -20.45
C ASN A 197 -3.99 -8.55 -19.32
N ASN A 198 -2.70 -8.39 -19.04
CA ASN A 198 -2.26 -7.41 -18.06
C ASN A 198 -2.59 -6.00 -18.57
N SER A 199 -3.30 -5.22 -17.75
CA SER A 199 -3.72 -3.87 -18.08
C SER A 199 -3.81 -3.02 -16.81
N SER A 200 -3.61 -1.72 -16.95
CA SER A 200 -3.81 -0.78 -15.85
C SER A 200 -4.78 0.30 -16.29
N PHE A 201 -5.75 0.58 -15.43
CA PHE A 201 -6.84 1.50 -15.69
C PHE A 201 -6.81 2.63 -14.67
N ARG A 202 -7.18 3.83 -15.10
CA ARG A 202 -7.67 4.85 -14.18
C ARG A 202 -9.17 4.63 -14.07
N ALA A 203 -9.60 4.00 -12.98
CA ALA A 203 -10.96 3.53 -12.80
C ALA A 203 -11.63 4.22 -11.61
N ARG A 204 -12.95 4.42 -11.72
CA ARG A 204 -13.74 5.09 -10.69
C ARG A 204 -14.00 4.14 -9.52
N ILE A 205 -14.09 4.70 -8.33
CA ILE A 205 -14.59 3.95 -7.19
C ILE A 205 -16.02 3.50 -7.48
N GLY A 206 -16.31 2.23 -7.23
CA GLY A 206 -17.59 1.59 -7.55
C GLY A 206 -17.67 0.95 -8.93
N THR A 207 -16.64 1.09 -9.80
CA THR A 207 -16.58 0.35 -11.06
C THR A 207 -16.57 -1.16 -10.79
N GLN A 208 -17.36 -1.93 -11.53
CA GLN A 208 -17.40 -3.37 -11.40
C GLN A 208 -16.13 -3.98 -12.01
N LEU A 209 -15.52 -4.96 -11.34
CA LEU A 209 -14.34 -5.62 -11.88
C LEU A 209 -14.59 -6.39 -13.19
N PRO A 210 -15.78 -6.99 -13.46
CA PRO A 210 -16.05 -7.64 -14.74
C PRO A 210 -15.95 -6.66 -15.91
N ASP A 211 -16.42 -5.41 -15.75
CA ASP A 211 -16.28 -4.36 -16.77
C ASP A 211 -14.81 -4.09 -17.10
N LEU A 212 -13.94 -4.05 -16.08
CA LEU A 212 -12.50 -3.84 -16.26
C LEU A 212 -11.83 -5.06 -16.92
N ILE A 213 -12.29 -6.28 -16.60
CA ILE A 213 -11.80 -7.51 -17.24
C ILE A 213 -12.21 -7.54 -18.71
N GLU A 214 -13.44 -7.17 -19.04
CA GLU A 214 -13.91 -7.05 -20.42
C GLU A 214 -13.09 -6.01 -21.20
N LEU A 215 -12.83 -4.84 -20.59
CA LEU A 215 -11.95 -3.81 -21.17
C LEU A 215 -10.49 -4.28 -21.33
N ALA A 216 -10.02 -5.22 -20.50
CA ALA A 216 -8.73 -5.88 -20.67
C ALA A 216 -8.76 -6.96 -21.78
N GLY A 217 -9.88 -7.16 -22.47
CA GLY A 217 -10.03 -8.17 -23.53
C GLY A 217 -10.53 -9.52 -23.02
N GLY A 218 -11.07 -9.59 -21.81
CA GLY A 218 -11.69 -10.79 -21.23
C GLY A 218 -10.70 -11.80 -20.63
N TYR A 219 -11.25 -12.89 -20.10
CA TYR A 219 -10.49 -14.02 -19.58
C TYR A 219 -9.79 -14.79 -20.69
N LYS A 220 -8.55 -15.20 -20.43
CA LYS A 220 -7.81 -16.17 -21.26
C LYS A 220 -8.08 -17.60 -20.81
N ASP A 221 -7.82 -18.55 -21.69
CA ASP A 221 -7.85 -19.99 -21.38
C ASP A 221 -9.15 -20.38 -20.67
N ILE A 222 -10.30 -20.04 -21.26
CA ILE A 222 -11.63 -20.03 -20.61
C ILE A 222 -11.97 -21.41 -20.01
N GLU A 223 -11.43 -22.47 -20.58
CA GLU A 223 -11.55 -23.85 -20.11
C GLU A 223 -10.85 -24.14 -18.77
N ILE A 224 -9.87 -23.32 -18.38
CA ILE A 224 -9.13 -23.49 -17.12
C ILE A 224 -9.80 -22.64 -16.02
N PRO A 225 -10.13 -23.21 -14.85
CA PRO A 225 -10.65 -22.45 -13.72
C PRO A 225 -9.73 -21.28 -13.31
N LYS A 226 -10.31 -20.19 -12.81
CA LYS A 226 -9.56 -18.98 -12.43
C LYS A 226 -9.45 -18.83 -10.92
N VAL A 227 -8.27 -18.44 -10.46
CA VAL A 227 -8.02 -17.95 -9.11
C VAL A 227 -7.96 -16.44 -9.16
N LEU A 228 -8.82 -15.79 -8.39
CA LEU A 228 -8.93 -14.34 -8.32
C LEU A 228 -8.35 -13.86 -6.99
N ILE A 229 -7.35 -12.99 -7.04
CA ILE A 229 -6.71 -12.41 -5.86
C ILE A 229 -6.92 -10.90 -5.90
N LEU A 230 -7.69 -10.37 -4.96
CA LEU A 230 -7.86 -8.93 -4.79
C LEU A 230 -6.68 -8.36 -3.99
N GLY A 231 -5.99 -7.37 -4.55
CA GLY A 231 -4.74 -6.83 -4.01
C GLY A 231 -3.50 -7.46 -4.66
N GLY A 232 -2.40 -7.55 -3.90
CA GLY A 232 -1.15 -8.15 -4.38
C GLY A 232 -1.08 -9.66 -4.14
N PRO A 233 -0.14 -10.39 -4.77
CA PRO A 233 -0.09 -11.84 -4.66
C PRO A 233 0.41 -12.33 -3.30
N MET A 234 1.05 -11.46 -2.50
CA MET A 234 1.58 -11.84 -1.18
C MET A 234 0.56 -11.59 -0.07
N MET A 235 -0.03 -10.39 -0.05
CA MET A 235 -0.93 -9.94 1.02
C MET A 235 -2.41 -9.94 0.63
N GLY A 236 -2.73 -10.17 -0.65
CA GLY A 236 -4.09 -10.12 -1.17
C GLY A 236 -5.00 -11.20 -0.58
N THR A 237 -6.28 -11.07 -0.95
CA THR A 237 -7.34 -11.97 -0.51
C THR A 237 -7.93 -12.71 -1.72
N ASN A 238 -8.07 -14.02 -1.60
CA ASN A 238 -8.75 -14.82 -2.61
C ASN A 238 -10.24 -14.49 -2.61
N VAL A 239 -10.78 -14.19 -3.78
CA VAL A 239 -12.22 -13.98 -3.99
C VAL A 239 -12.77 -15.11 -4.83
N THR A 240 -13.98 -15.55 -4.51
CA THR A 240 -14.61 -16.70 -5.17
C THR A 240 -15.24 -16.34 -6.51
N ARG A 241 -15.50 -15.05 -6.74
CA ARG A 241 -16.23 -14.50 -7.88
C ARG A 241 -15.69 -13.10 -8.19
N ASP A 242 -15.93 -12.67 -9.41
CA ASP A 242 -15.56 -11.35 -9.94
C ASP A 242 -16.67 -10.31 -9.81
N ASP A 243 -17.83 -10.65 -9.22
CA ASP A 243 -18.99 -9.78 -8.95
C ASP A 243 -18.73 -8.78 -7.81
N ILE A 244 -17.54 -8.20 -7.81
CA ILE A 244 -17.04 -7.25 -6.83
C ILE A 244 -16.80 -5.89 -7.48
N VAL A 245 -16.84 -4.85 -6.65
CA VAL A 245 -16.60 -3.47 -7.07
C VAL A 245 -15.25 -2.98 -6.58
N MET A 246 -14.64 -2.11 -7.37
CA MET A 246 -13.45 -1.39 -6.96
C MET A 246 -13.78 -0.45 -5.78
N THR A 247 -13.03 -0.58 -4.69
CA THR A 247 -13.10 0.31 -3.53
C THR A 247 -11.88 1.23 -3.48
N HIS A 248 -11.87 2.19 -2.55
CA HIS A 248 -10.72 3.08 -2.37
C HIS A 248 -9.44 2.35 -1.92
N THR A 249 -9.56 1.18 -1.29
CA THR A 249 -8.43 0.32 -0.91
C THR A 249 -8.05 -0.72 -1.95
N SER A 250 -8.92 -0.98 -2.93
CA SER A 250 -8.65 -1.97 -3.97
C SER A 250 -7.69 -1.36 -5.01
N THR A 251 -6.48 -1.89 -5.10
CA THR A 251 -5.46 -1.40 -6.07
C THR A 251 -5.30 -2.31 -7.27
N SER A 252 -5.72 -3.56 -7.17
CA SER A 252 -5.47 -4.55 -8.21
C SER A 252 -6.33 -5.79 -8.09
N LEU A 253 -6.46 -6.50 -9.21
CA LEU A 253 -6.98 -7.86 -9.30
C LEU A 253 -5.96 -8.71 -10.03
N ILE A 254 -5.56 -9.83 -9.45
CA ILE A 254 -4.73 -10.83 -10.09
C ILE A 254 -5.61 -11.99 -10.49
N VAL A 255 -5.57 -12.34 -11.78
CA VAL A 255 -6.32 -13.42 -12.39
C VAL A 255 -5.32 -14.49 -12.84
N LEU A 256 -5.28 -15.59 -12.09
CA LEU A 256 -4.41 -16.72 -12.40
C LEU A 256 -5.22 -17.89 -12.94
N ASN A 257 -4.64 -18.65 -13.86
CA ASN A 257 -5.12 -19.99 -14.17
C ASN A 257 -4.85 -20.88 -12.95
N GLU A 258 -5.86 -21.63 -12.50
CA GLU A 258 -5.72 -22.51 -11.34
C GLU A 258 -4.71 -23.62 -11.63
N GLU A 259 -3.65 -23.65 -10.83
CA GLU A 259 -2.67 -24.73 -10.82
C GLU A 259 -2.84 -25.52 -9.50
N LYS A 260 -3.14 -26.81 -9.61
CA LYS A 260 -3.26 -27.69 -8.44
C LYS A 260 -1.89 -28.17 -8.02
N GLU A 261 -1.26 -27.43 -7.12
CA GLU A 261 -0.09 -27.91 -6.39
C GLU A 261 -0.54 -28.42 -5.01
N PRO A 262 -0.53 -29.74 -4.76
CA PRO A 262 -0.91 -30.27 -3.45
C PRO A 262 0.12 -29.86 -2.38
N GLU A 263 -0.35 -29.56 -1.17
CA GLU A 263 0.54 -29.38 -0.02
C GLU A 263 1.22 -30.71 0.32
N GLU A 264 2.55 -30.69 0.45
CA GLU A 264 3.33 -31.81 0.95
C GLU A 264 3.67 -31.64 2.44
N PRO A 265 4.02 -32.74 3.15
CA PRO A 265 4.51 -32.64 4.51
C PRO A 265 5.75 -31.73 4.64
N CYS A 266 5.86 -31.04 5.77
CA CYS A 266 7.00 -30.16 6.04
C CYS A 266 8.30 -30.96 6.14
N ILE A 267 9.33 -30.55 5.39
CA ILE A 267 10.66 -31.17 5.40
C ILE A 267 11.65 -30.53 6.38
N HIS A 268 11.19 -29.63 7.26
CA HIS A 268 12.01 -28.96 8.29
C HIS A 268 13.25 -28.20 7.77
N CYS A 269 13.21 -27.66 6.54
CA CYS A 269 14.33 -26.92 5.95
C CYS A 269 14.61 -25.53 6.58
N ALA A 270 13.75 -25.06 7.49
CA ALA A 270 13.81 -23.75 8.14
C ALA A 270 13.74 -22.51 7.22
N SER A 271 13.50 -22.66 5.91
CA SER A 271 13.40 -21.53 4.97
C SER A 271 12.40 -20.46 5.42
N CYS A 272 11.23 -20.88 5.92
CA CYS A 272 10.21 -19.95 6.42
C CYS A 272 10.66 -19.13 7.63
N VAL A 273 11.58 -19.65 8.45
CA VAL A 273 12.14 -18.95 9.62
C VAL A 273 13.18 -17.94 9.16
N TYR A 274 14.11 -18.36 8.30
CA TYR A 274 15.16 -17.48 7.78
C TYR A 274 14.64 -16.35 6.90
N SER A 275 13.55 -16.57 6.16
CA SER A 275 12.93 -15.55 5.33
C SER A 275 11.97 -14.63 6.09
N CYS A 276 11.71 -14.88 7.38
CA CYS A 276 10.75 -14.08 8.13
C CYS A 276 11.32 -12.70 8.52
N PRO A 277 10.72 -11.58 8.05
CA PRO A 277 11.24 -10.24 8.34
C PRO A 277 11.11 -9.83 9.81
N VAL A 278 10.21 -10.49 10.55
CA VAL A 278 9.94 -10.22 11.98
C VAL A 278 10.42 -11.35 12.89
N SER A 279 11.23 -12.27 12.36
CA SER A 279 11.92 -13.32 13.13
C SER A 279 11.00 -14.21 14.00
N ILE A 280 9.79 -14.52 13.52
CA ILE A 280 8.91 -15.52 14.15
C ILE A 280 9.19 -16.93 13.62
N GLN A 281 8.53 -17.94 14.20
CA GLN A 281 8.67 -19.36 13.82
C GLN A 281 7.39 -19.90 13.18
N PRO A 282 7.17 -19.76 11.86
CA PRO A 282 5.89 -20.06 11.22
C PRO A 282 5.46 -21.52 11.36
N THR A 283 6.38 -22.47 11.27
CA THR A 283 6.07 -23.91 11.40
C THR A 283 5.63 -24.27 12.82
N GLN A 284 6.25 -23.70 13.84
CA GLN A 284 5.83 -23.93 15.24
C GLN A 284 4.47 -23.29 15.53
N ILE A 285 4.23 -22.08 15.01
CA ILE A 285 2.93 -21.41 15.13
C ILE A 285 1.83 -22.23 14.43
N MET A 286 2.11 -22.77 13.23
CA MET A 286 1.20 -23.68 12.52
C MET A 286 0.87 -24.90 13.38
N SER A 287 1.87 -25.57 13.95
CA SER A 287 1.68 -26.74 14.80
C SER A 287 0.87 -26.42 16.07
N ALA A 288 1.18 -25.32 16.75
CA ALA A 288 0.44 -24.86 17.92
C ALA A 288 -1.03 -24.55 17.59
N TYR A 289 -1.29 -23.90 16.45
CA TYR A 289 -2.65 -23.67 15.98
C TYR A 289 -3.40 -24.96 15.65
N LYS A 290 -2.74 -25.93 14.98
CA LYS A 290 -3.33 -27.25 14.69
C LYS A 290 -3.68 -28.01 15.98
N ALA A 291 -2.83 -27.90 17.00
CA ALA A 291 -3.05 -28.47 18.33
C ALA A 291 -4.06 -27.67 19.19
N LYS A 292 -4.56 -26.52 18.72
CA LYS A 292 -5.41 -25.59 19.48
C LYS A 292 -4.77 -25.11 20.79
N ASP A 293 -3.45 -25.04 20.84
CA ASP A 293 -2.69 -24.57 21.99
C ASP A 293 -2.51 -23.04 21.95
N LYS A 294 -3.36 -22.34 22.73
CA LYS A 294 -3.37 -20.87 22.79
C LYS A 294 -2.17 -20.30 23.54
N ASP A 295 -1.67 -21.00 24.56
CA ASP A 295 -0.59 -20.50 25.40
C ASP A 295 0.74 -20.52 24.64
N THR A 296 0.99 -21.59 23.89
CA THR A 296 2.14 -21.66 22.98
C THR A 296 2.07 -20.61 21.88
N LEU A 297 0.89 -20.33 21.30
CA LEU A 297 0.75 -19.27 20.29
C LEU A 297 1.09 -17.87 20.83
N LYS A 298 0.75 -17.59 22.09
CA LYS A 298 1.13 -16.34 22.76
C LYS A 298 2.64 -16.30 23.04
N MET A 299 3.20 -17.41 23.52
CA MET A 299 4.65 -17.53 23.78
C MET A 299 5.48 -17.33 22.50
N LEU A 300 4.96 -17.77 21.35
CA LEU A 300 5.58 -17.61 20.04
C LEU A 300 5.34 -16.22 19.40
N ASP A 301 4.68 -15.30 20.11
CA ASP A 301 4.37 -13.94 19.65
C ASP A 301 3.72 -13.90 18.25
N VAL A 302 2.69 -14.71 18.02
CA VAL A 302 2.01 -14.78 16.70
C VAL A 302 1.56 -13.39 16.17
N ASN A 303 1.28 -12.46 17.06
CA ASN A 303 0.88 -11.08 16.73
C ASN A 303 2.01 -10.23 16.11
N LYS A 304 3.29 -10.63 16.22
CA LYS A 304 4.39 -10.00 15.48
C LYS A 304 4.30 -10.24 13.97
N CYS A 305 3.63 -11.31 13.54
CA CYS A 305 3.48 -11.60 12.11
C CYS A 305 2.87 -10.40 11.37
N ILE A 306 3.44 -10.00 10.23
CA ILE A 306 2.91 -8.92 9.38
C ILE A 306 2.14 -9.43 8.16
N GLU A 307 1.87 -10.73 8.09
CA GLU A 307 1.08 -11.37 7.02
C GLU A 307 1.65 -11.18 5.60
N CYS A 308 2.97 -11.01 5.49
CA CYS A 308 3.66 -10.70 4.23
C CYS A 308 3.79 -11.87 3.23
N GLY A 309 3.21 -13.04 3.46
CA GLY A 309 3.23 -14.13 2.47
C GLY A 309 4.57 -14.88 2.30
N LEU A 310 5.72 -14.30 2.70
CA LEU A 310 7.06 -14.85 2.41
C LEU A 310 7.24 -16.31 2.82
N CYS A 311 6.74 -16.68 4.00
CA CYS A 311 6.85 -18.03 4.51
C CYS A 311 6.14 -19.07 3.62
N SER A 312 4.99 -18.71 3.03
CA SER A 312 4.29 -19.57 2.07
C SER A 312 5.06 -19.63 0.75
N PHE A 313 5.52 -18.48 0.27
CA PHE A 313 6.21 -18.37 -1.02
C PHE A 313 7.51 -19.18 -1.08
N VAL A 314 8.30 -19.18 -0.02
CA VAL A 314 9.58 -19.91 0.03
C VAL A 314 9.43 -21.38 0.44
N CYS A 315 8.22 -21.86 0.73
CA CYS A 315 8.01 -23.21 1.22
C CYS A 315 8.17 -24.23 0.08
N PRO A 316 9.18 -25.12 0.13
CA PRO A 316 9.34 -26.15 -0.91
C PRO A 316 8.17 -27.14 -0.92
N SER A 317 7.58 -27.40 0.26
CA SER A 317 6.41 -28.27 0.43
C SER A 317 5.07 -27.59 0.09
N LYS A 318 5.09 -26.37 -0.45
CA LYS A 318 3.90 -25.58 -0.84
C LYS A 318 2.88 -25.34 0.28
N ILE A 319 3.29 -25.44 1.55
CA ILE A 319 2.42 -25.19 2.69
C ILE A 319 2.05 -23.71 2.74
N HIS A 320 0.75 -23.41 2.80
CA HIS A 320 0.23 -22.04 2.90
C HIS A 320 0.34 -21.47 4.33
N LEU A 321 1.57 -21.39 4.86
CA LEU A 321 1.90 -20.95 6.22
C LEU A 321 1.26 -19.61 6.62
N THR A 322 1.13 -18.67 5.69
CA THR A 322 0.52 -17.35 5.94
C THR A 322 -0.93 -17.45 6.40
N GLU A 323 -1.70 -18.40 5.89
CA GLU A 323 -3.08 -18.61 6.32
C GLU A 323 -3.12 -19.12 7.76
N TYR A 324 -2.22 -20.03 8.13
CA TYR A 324 -2.06 -20.46 9.52
C TYR A 324 -1.66 -19.32 10.46
N MET A 325 -0.88 -18.33 9.99
CA MET A 325 -0.56 -17.15 10.80
C MET A 325 -1.81 -16.29 11.05
N ARG A 326 -2.60 -16.05 10.01
CA ARG A 326 -3.88 -15.30 10.10
C ARG A 326 -4.84 -15.98 11.06
N LEU A 327 -5.02 -17.30 10.91
CA LEU A 327 -5.86 -18.11 11.78
C LEU A 327 -5.32 -18.14 13.23
N GLY A 328 -4.01 -18.29 13.39
CA GLY A 328 -3.33 -18.28 14.69
C GLY A 328 -3.54 -16.96 15.45
N LYS A 329 -3.38 -15.81 14.78
CA LYS A 329 -3.69 -14.50 15.38
C LYS A 329 -5.15 -14.39 15.81
N ARG A 330 -6.10 -14.77 14.94
CA ARG A 330 -7.53 -14.73 15.25
C ARG A 330 -7.86 -15.62 16.46
N PHE A 331 -7.22 -16.78 16.57
CA PHE A 331 -7.42 -17.70 17.68
C PHE A 331 -6.77 -17.21 18.98
N ALA A 332 -5.56 -16.63 18.93
CA ALA A 332 -4.87 -16.11 20.10
C ALA A 332 -5.56 -14.90 20.73
N ASN A 333 -6.23 -14.07 19.91
CA ASN A 333 -6.90 -12.84 20.34
C ASN A 333 -8.39 -13.01 20.68
N ARG A 334 -8.97 -14.19 20.47
CA ARG A 334 -10.30 -14.58 20.97
C ARG A 334 -10.15 -15.16 22.36
#